data_AF-A0A9W4INA4-F1
#
_entry.id   AF-A0A9W4INA4-F1
#
_cell.length_a   1.000
_cell.length_b   1.000
_cell.length_c   1.000
_cell.angle_alpha   90.00
_cell.angle_beta   90.00
_cell.angle_gamma   90.00
#
_symmetry.space_group_name_H-M   'P 1'
#
loop_
_entity.id
_entity.type
_entity.pdbx_description
1 polymer ?
#
loop_
_entity_poly.entity_id
_entity_poly.type
_entity_poly.pdbx_seq_one_letter_code
_entity_poly.pdbx_strand_id
1 'polypeptide(L)'
;MIGRVGTSYARMVVLFAIWLLSPAILALRTTSGSPCAGVCGTTTNTTSDEITCLDRSYNGTKTGKNFENCISCQLDSEFHDANTGESDVNWGLYNLRYAFSTCVFGYPDSISNVSSPCPVACDGVRFAVETDIEEPSTSNLDAWCDTPTFADNVVNTCEFCYNLTTTQVYMANFLESIRYNCHFKTVTGKRFNIDPTRIFTQSLLPSSLSLTTPGSSSSNINLGVVIAVPIVGFLLILVSLTICCFFFIRHRRKKARRTRQSGQMYNRWNDPNGQWAEQYASGGHGYGPGLGFMDNDGRGQELPYGHGSPEQYQHQYQQFQGHDKSGFSNQITEQNQVPVQSPVLDPDQKRPQQW
;
A
#
# COMPACT_ATOMS: atom_id res chain seq x y z
N MET A 1 57.54 -45.28 -29.40
CA MET A 1 56.99 -43.96 -29.00
C MET A 1 55.46 -43.99 -28.94
N ILE A 2 54.84 -44.84 -28.10
CA ILE A 2 53.36 -45.03 -28.08
C ILE A 2 52.73 -44.66 -26.72
N GLY A 3 53.53 -44.42 -25.68
CA GLY A 3 53.02 -44.18 -24.31
C GLY A 3 52.67 -42.73 -23.92
N ARG A 4 52.84 -41.74 -24.81
CA ARG A 4 52.70 -40.30 -24.44
C ARG A 4 51.35 -39.66 -24.79
N VAL A 5 50.51 -40.31 -25.59
CA VAL A 5 49.25 -39.71 -26.08
C VAL A 5 48.11 -39.91 -25.08
N GLY A 6 48.01 -41.06 -24.42
CA GLY A 6 46.92 -41.36 -23.48
C GLY A 6 46.90 -40.50 -22.20
N THR A 7 48.04 -39.98 -21.76
CA THR A 7 48.13 -39.17 -20.54
C THR A 7 47.58 -37.75 -20.71
N SER A 8 47.59 -37.19 -21.94
CA SER A 8 47.04 -35.86 -22.20
C SER A 8 45.51 -35.86 -22.26
N TYR A 9 44.91 -36.89 -22.87
CA TYR A 9 43.44 -37.03 -22.91
C TYR A 9 42.87 -37.31 -21.51
N ALA A 10 43.53 -38.15 -20.71
CA ALA A 10 43.11 -38.39 -19.32
C ALA A 10 43.18 -37.11 -18.47
N ARG A 11 44.22 -36.28 -18.64
CA ARG A 11 44.35 -34.98 -17.95
C ARG A 11 43.28 -33.97 -18.38
N MET A 12 42.97 -33.90 -19.68
CA MET A 12 41.90 -33.03 -20.20
C MET A 12 40.52 -33.43 -19.67
N VAL A 13 40.22 -34.74 -19.62
CA VAL A 13 38.94 -35.24 -19.09
C VAL A 13 38.81 -34.98 -17.59
N VAL A 14 39.89 -35.14 -16.81
CA VAL A 14 39.91 -34.84 -15.37
C VAL A 14 39.73 -33.34 -15.11
N LEU A 15 40.36 -32.47 -15.89
CA LEU A 15 40.19 -31.01 -15.76
C LEU A 15 38.78 -30.55 -16.16
N PHE A 16 38.20 -31.14 -17.21
CA PHE A 16 36.82 -30.85 -17.62
C PHE A 16 35.81 -31.35 -16.58
N ALA A 17 36.05 -32.51 -15.97
CA ALA A 17 35.23 -33.04 -14.89
C ALA A 17 35.31 -32.17 -13.62
N ILE A 18 36.49 -31.66 -13.26
CA ILE A 18 36.67 -30.75 -12.11
C ILE A 18 35.98 -29.40 -12.36
N TRP A 19 35.98 -28.90 -13.61
CA TRP A 19 35.23 -27.69 -13.98
C TRP A 19 33.71 -27.91 -13.89
N LEU A 20 33.22 -29.08 -14.31
CA LEU A 20 31.81 -29.49 -14.17
C LEU A 20 31.37 -29.80 -12.73
N LEU A 21 32.32 -30.10 -11.84
CA LEU A 21 32.11 -30.43 -10.43
C LEU A 21 32.38 -29.26 -9.48
N SER A 22 32.71 -28.08 -10.01
CA SER A 22 32.82 -26.88 -9.20
C SER A 22 31.42 -26.58 -8.66
N PRO A 23 31.15 -26.71 -7.33
CA PRO A 23 29.90 -26.24 -6.80
C PRO A 23 29.81 -24.77 -7.19
N ALA A 24 28.72 -24.36 -7.84
CA ALA A 24 28.43 -22.95 -8.02
C ALA A 24 28.63 -22.31 -6.64
N ILE A 25 29.66 -21.47 -6.54
CA ILE A 25 29.92 -20.72 -5.32
C ILE A 25 28.80 -19.69 -5.35
N LEU A 26 27.68 -20.04 -4.71
CA LEU A 26 26.61 -19.11 -4.38
C LEU A 26 27.28 -17.97 -3.64
N ALA A 27 27.24 -16.79 -4.24
CA ALA A 27 28.04 -15.69 -3.76
C ALA A 27 27.22 -14.40 -3.85
N LEU A 28 26.73 -14.00 -2.69
CA LEU A 28 26.01 -12.75 -2.50
C LEU A 28 27.00 -11.59 -2.46
N ARG A 29 26.61 -10.44 -3.01
CA ARG A 29 27.42 -9.22 -2.96
C ARG A 29 27.76 -8.90 -1.50
N THR A 30 29.04 -8.70 -1.25
CA THR A 30 29.64 -8.54 0.08
C THR A 30 30.78 -7.53 0.03
N THR A 31 31.02 -6.81 1.12
CA THR A 31 32.15 -5.87 1.19
C THR A 31 33.48 -6.60 1.01
N SER A 32 34.35 -6.03 0.18
CA SER A 32 35.68 -6.59 -0.02
C SER A 32 36.46 -6.66 1.30
N GLY A 33 37.01 -7.84 1.63
CA GLY A 33 37.76 -8.06 2.88
C GLY A 33 36.90 -8.28 4.13
N SER A 34 35.58 -8.34 3.99
CA SER A 34 34.66 -8.60 5.10
C SER A 34 34.88 -9.99 5.73
N PRO A 35 34.71 -10.12 7.06
CA PRO A 35 34.66 -11.43 7.72
C PRO A 35 33.49 -12.31 7.23
N CYS A 36 32.45 -11.71 6.64
CA CYS A 36 31.30 -12.43 6.10
C CYS A 36 31.55 -13.04 4.72
N ALA A 37 32.65 -12.71 4.04
CA ALA A 37 32.98 -13.27 2.72
C ALA A 37 33.09 -14.81 2.73
N GLY A 38 33.49 -15.41 3.86
CA GLY A 38 33.53 -16.88 4.00
C GLY A 38 32.16 -17.54 4.04
N VAL A 39 31.12 -16.81 4.47
CA VAL A 39 29.72 -17.30 4.54
C VAL A 39 28.95 -16.92 3.28
N CYS A 40 29.14 -15.68 2.82
CA CYS A 40 28.44 -15.11 1.70
C CYS A 40 28.99 -15.54 0.34
N GLY A 41 30.24 -15.99 0.28
CA GLY A 41 30.97 -16.18 -0.98
C GLY A 41 31.69 -14.91 -1.43
N THR A 42 32.54 -15.06 -2.46
CA THR A 42 33.31 -13.96 -3.05
C THR A 42 32.82 -13.68 -4.47
N THR A 43 31.89 -12.74 -4.60
CA THR A 43 31.44 -12.18 -5.89
C THR A 43 31.29 -10.67 -5.77
N THR A 44 31.26 -10.04 -6.94
CA THR A 44 30.97 -8.61 -7.09
C THR A 44 29.47 -8.33 -7.14
N ASN A 45 28.64 -9.31 -7.54
CA ASN A 45 27.21 -9.13 -7.76
C ASN A 45 26.42 -10.30 -7.18
N THR A 46 25.23 -9.99 -6.68
CA THR A 46 24.21 -10.97 -6.30
C THR A 46 23.50 -11.46 -7.54
N THR A 47 23.23 -12.77 -7.60
CA THR A 47 22.54 -13.39 -8.73
C THR A 47 21.25 -14.06 -8.28
N SER A 48 20.33 -14.26 -9.22
CA SER A 48 19.03 -14.84 -8.91
C SER A 48 19.11 -16.30 -8.41
N ASP A 49 20.17 -17.01 -8.75
CA ASP A 49 20.46 -18.38 -8.30
C ASP A 49 20.69 -18.49 -6.77
N GLU A 50 20.98 -17.36 -6.12
CA GLU A 50 21.18 -17.25 -4.67
C GLU A 50 19.89 -16.97 -3.90
N ILE A 51 18.78 -16.73 -4.59
CA ILE A 51 17.54 -16.25 -4.00
C ILE A 51 16.52 -17.39 -3.87
N THR A 52 15.70 -17.33 -2.82
CA THR A 52 14.54 -18.20 -2.68
C THR A 52 13.32 -17.42 -2.17
N CYS A 53 12.14 -17.75 -2.67
CA CYS A 53 10.94 -16.90 -2.50
C CYS A 53 9.90 -17.43 -1.53
N LEU A 54 10.07 -18.67 -1.03
CA LEU A 54 9.16 -19.27 -0.06
C LEU A 54 9.82 -19.30 1.32
N ASP A 55 9.08 -18.93 2.36
CA ASP A 55 9.58 -18.87 3.74
C ASP A 55 10.20 -20.21 4.17
N ARG A 56 9.55 -21.32 3.83
CA ARG A 56 10.03 -22.68 4.15
C ARG A 56 11.39 -23.01 3.52
N SER A 57 11.76 -22.35 2.42
CA SER A 57 12.99 -22.64 1.70
C SER A 57 14.22 -22.07 2.40
N TYR A 58 14.07 -21.04 3.23
CA TYR A 58 15.16 -20.45 4.02
C TYR A 58 15.76 -21.47 5.01
N ASN A 59 14.93 -22.28 5.67
CA ASN A 59 15.40 -23.39 6.50
C ASN A 59 15.39 -24.76 5.77
N GLY A 60 14.74 -24.86 4.61
CA GLY A 60 14.56 -26.13 3.89
C GLY A 60 15.63 -26.42 2.84
N THR A 61 16.25 -25.39 2.27
CA THR A 61 17.15 -25.52 1.10
C THR A 61 18.55 -25.01 1.40
N LYS A 62 19.55 -25.49 0.65
CA LYS A 62 20.93 -24.97 0.75
C LYS A 62 21.01 -23.50 0.37
N THR A 63 20.35 -23.11 -0.72
CA THR A 63 20.29 -21.71 -1.20
C THR A 63 19.69 -20.80 -0.14
N GLY A 64 18.52 -21.14 0.40
CA GLY A 64 17.87 -20.35 1.43
C GLY A 64 18.69 -20.22 2.73
N LYS A 65 19.32 -21.31 3.19
CA LYS A 65 20.19 -21.26 4.38
C LYS A 65 21.42 -20.40 4.15
N ASN A 66 22.03 -20.51 2.97
CA ASN A 66 23.19 -19.70 2.62
C ASN A 66 22.82 -18.21 2.58
N PHE A 67 21.68 -17.88 1.97
CA PHE A 67 21.15 -16.52 1.97
C PHE A 67 20.93 -16.00 3.39
N GLU A 68 20.14 -16.73 4.20
CA GLU A 68 19.86 -16.35 5.59
C GLU A 68 21.15 -16.16 6.42
N ASN A 69 22.11 -17.08 6.33
CA ASN A 69 23.37 -16.99 7.05
C ASN A 69 24.22 -15.81 6.58
N CYS A 70 24.26 -15.55 5.27
CA CYS A 70 25.01 -14.42 4.72
C CYS A 70 24.42 -13.09 5.17
N ILE A 71 23.11 -12.89 4.98
CA ILE A 71 22.44 -11.66 5.40
C ILE A 71 22.57 -11.45 6.90
N SER A 72 22.42 -12.50 7.69
CA SER A 72 22.57 -12.41 9.14
C SER A 72 23.99 -11.97 9.52
N CYS A 73 25.02 -12.55 8.89
CA CYS A 73 26.40 -12.11 9.10
C CYS A 73 26.59 -10.64 8.71
N GLN A 74 26.10 -10.24 7.54
CA GLN A 74 26.27 -8.89 7.02
C GLN A 74 25.60 -7.82 7.90
N LEU A 75 24.38 -8.08 8.35
CA LEU A 75 23.62 -7.15 9.20
C LEU A 75 24.17 -7.09 10.64
N ASP A 76 24.77 -8.17 11.16
CA ASP A 76 25.43 -8.19 12.48
C ASP A 76 26.91 -7.73 12.45
N SER A 77 27.46 -7.49 11.26
CA SER A 77 28.84 -7.05 11.10
C SER A 77 28.99 -5.54 11.32
N GLU A 78 30.09 -5.16 11.98
CA GLU A 78 30.52 -3.75 12.09
C GLU A 78 31.57 -3.39 11.02
N PHE A 79 31.83 -4.31 10.08
CA PHE A 79 32.85 -4.13 9.07
C PHE A 79 32.40 -3.10 8.02
N HIS A 80 33.34 -2.23 7.68
CA HIS A 80 33.22 -1.29 6.58
C HIS A 80 34.60 -1.05 5.97
N ASP A 81 34.63 -0.78 4.67
CA ASP A 81 35.83 -0.36 3.97
C ASP A 81 35.84 1.17 3.86
N ALA A 82 36.74 1.80 4.60
CA ALA A 82 36.89 3.25 4.63
C ALA A 82 37.33 3.84 3.27
N ASN A 83 37.92 3.05 2.37
CA ASN A 83 38.40 3.55 1.08
C ASN A 83 37.28 3.65 0.05
N THR A 84 36.40 2.65 0.00
CA THR A 84 35.29 2.56 -0.95
C THR A 84 33.99 3.13 -0.37
N GLY A 85 33.88 3.25 0.95
CA GLY A 85 32.65 3.61 1.65
C GLY A 85 31.65 2.47 1.75
N GLU A 86 32.03 1.26 1.35
CA GLU A 86 31.19 0.07 1.44
C GLU A 86 31.07 -0.42 2.88
N SER A 87 29.92 -1.01 3.22
CA SER A 87 29.69 -1.63 4.51
C SER A 87 28.89 -2.92 4.36
N ASP A 88 29.09 -3.84 5.29
CA ASP A 88 28.37 -5.11 5.25
C ASP A 88 26.86 -4.91 5.41
N VAL A 89 26.44 -4.01 6.28
CA VAL A 89 25.02 -3.67 6.46
C VAL A 89 24.40 -3.17 5.15
N ASN A 90 25.10 -2.30 4.44
CA ASN A 90 24.62 -1.76 3.16
C ASN A 90 24.42 -2.87 2.12
N TRP A 91 25.36 -3.82 2.03
CA TRP A 91 25.21 -4.97 1.13
C TRP A 91 24.16 -5.97 1.59
N GLY A 92 24.00 -6.18 2.90
CA GLY A 92 22.92 -7.01 3.46
C GLY A 92 21.54 -6.48 3.11
N LEU A 93 21.32 -5.17 3.28
CA LEU A 93 20.06 -4.51 2.91
C LEU A 93 19.82 -4.52 1.39
N TYR A 94 20.87 -4.33 0.60
CA TYR A 94 20.80 -4.49 -0.86
C TYR A 94 20.37 -5.90 -1.25
N ASN A 95 20.95 -6.94 -0.63
CA ASN A 95 20.61 -8.32 -0.94
C ASN A 95 19.16 -8.66 -0.55
N LEU A 96 18.66 -8.11 0.56
CA LEU A 96 17.23 -8.20 0.92
C LEU A 96 16.32 -7.55 -0.14
N ARG A 97 16.70 -6.35 -0.61
CA ARG A 97 15.99 -5.65 -1.69
C ARG A 97 16.02 -6.45 -3.00
N TYR A 98 17.17 -7.01 -3.36
CA TYR A 98 17.34 -7.87 -4.53
C TYR A 98 16.42 -9.09 -4.46
N ALA A 99 16.41 -9.77 -3.31
CA ALA A 99 15.53 -10.91 -3.06
C ALA A 99 14.05 -10.52 -3.20
N PHE A 100 13.65 -9.40 -2.61
CA PHE A 100 12.28 -8.90 -2.70
C PHE A 100 11.88 -8.62 -4.15
N SER A 101 12.67 -7.83 -4.90
CA SER A 101 12.39 -7.51 -6.30
C SER A 101 12.27 -8.77 -7.16
N THR A 102 13.23 -9.70 -7.00
CA THR A 102 13.28 -10.97 -7.73
C THR A 102 12.06 -11.84 -7.43
N CYS A 103 11.63 -11.91 -6.17
CA CYS A 103 10.54 -12.79 -5.75
C CYS A 103 9.14 -12.22 -5.98
N VAL A 104 8.99 -10.89 -5.91
CA VAL A 104 7.69 -10.22 -6.07
C VAL A 104 7.42 -9.87 -7.53
N PHE A 105 8.43 -9.34 -8.23
CA PHE A 105 8.28 -8.81 -9.59
C PHE A 105 8.98 -9.63 -10.65
N GLY A 106 9.86 -10.56 -10.27
CA GLY A 106 10.64 -11.35 -11.23
C GLY A 106 11.72 -10.53 -11.94
N TYR A 107 12.24 -9.50 -11.27
CA TYR A 107 13.29 -8.61 -11.80
C TYR A 107 14.50 -8.59 -10.86
N PRO A 108 15.74 -8.75 -11.37
CA PRO A 108 16.11 -8.79 -12.79
C PRO A 108 15.79 -10.12 -13.50
N ASP A 109 15.69 -11.22 -12.76
CA ASP A 109 15.38 -12.55 -13.31
C ASP A 109 14.19 -13.20 -12.61
N SER A 110 13.33 -13.88 -13.35
CA SER A 110 12.19 -14.62 -12.80
C SER A 110 12.60 -16.04 -12.38
N ILE A 111 12.79 -16.28 -11.08
CA ILE A 111 13.26 -17.60 -10.57
C ILE A 111 12.17 -18.49 -9.98
N SER A 112 10.97 -17.96 -9.76
CA SER A 112 9.92 -18.71 -9.08
C SER A 112 8.56 -18.46 -9.68
N ASN A 113 7.83 -19.54 -9.96
CA ASN A 113 6.42 -19.50 -10.35
C ASN A 113 5.53 -19.51 -9.09
N VAL A 114 5.86 -18.69 -8.09
CA VAL A 114 5.03 -18.60 -6.89
C VAL A 114 3.85 -17.68 -7.20
N SER A 115 2.67 -18.29 -7.34
CA SER A 115 1.43 -17.54 -7.53
C SER A 115 1.02 -16.86 -6.23
N SER A 116 1.21 -15.55 -6.15
CA SER A 116 0.69 -14.70 -5.08
C SER A 116 -0.15 -13.58 -5.69
N PRO A 117 -1.26 -13.16 -5.05
CA PRO A 117 -2.00 -11.98 -5.48
C PRO A 117 -1.30 -10.66 -5.09
N CYS A 118 -0.27 -10.72 -4.24
CA CYS A 118 0.38 -9.53 -3.67
C CYS A 118 1.23 -8.67 -4.61
N PRO A 119 1.82 -9.16 -5.71
CA PRO A 119 2.54 -8.29 -6.65
C PRO A 119 1.70 -7.09 -7.12
N VAL A 120 0.38 -7.26 -7.28
CA VAL A 120 -0.54 -6.17 -7.64
C VAL A 120 -0.69 -5.16 -6.50
N ALA A 121 -0.77 -5.61 -5.25
CA ALA A 121 -0.82 -4.72 -4.09
C ALA A 121 0.52 -4.00 -3.86
N CYS A 122 1.62 -4.62 -4.26
CA CYS A 122 2.97 -4.10 -4.16
C CYS A 122 3.40 -3.25 -5.35
N ASP A 123 2.56 -3.10 -6.38
CA ASP A 123 2.92 -2.44 -7.62
C ASP A 123 3.49 -1.03 -7.42
N GLY A 124 2.99 -0.32 -6.41
CA GLY A 124 3.49 1.02 -6.06
C GLY A 124 4.94 1.06 -5.60
N VAL A 125 5.46 0.00 -4.96
CA VAL A 125 6.88 -0.06 -4.52
C VAL A 125 7.84 -0.53 -5.61
N ARG A 126 7.32 -1.04 -6.74
CA ARG A 126 8.10 -1.67 -7.80
C ARG A 126 9.26 -0.81 -8.30
N PHE A 127 8.97 0.42 -8.74
CA PHE A 127 10.00 1.33 -9.24
C PHE A 127 11.11 1.55 -8.21
N ALA A 128 10.73 1.76 -6.95
CA ALA A 128 11.68 1.98 -5.87
C ALA A 128 12.56 0.76 -5.59
N VAL A 129 12.03 -0.47 -5.66
CA VAL A 129 12.83 -1.67 -5.39
C VAL A 129 13.68 -2.12 -6.58
N GLU A 130 13.30 -1.75 -7.81
CA GLU A 130 14.02 -2.12 -9.05
C GLU A 130 15.12 -1.12 -9.45
N THR A 131 15.02 0.15 -9.01
CA THR A 131 15.97 1.23 -9.40
C THR A 131 17.43 0.88 -9.07
N ASP A 132 18.31 0.88 -10.06
CA ASP A 132 19.75 0.60 -9.89
C ASP A 132 20.07 -0.76 -9.23
N ILE A 133 19.17 -1.75 -9.33
CA ILE A 133 19.37 -3.06 -8.69
C ILE A 133 20.46 -3.89 -9.37
N GLU A 134 20.64 -3.74 -10.69
CA GLU A 134 21.66 -4.42 -11.50
C GLU A 134 23.03 -3.73 -11.43
N GLU A 135 23.05 -2.42 -11.18
CA GLU A 135 24.27 -1.60 -11.11
C GLU A 135 24.37 -0.84 -9.77
N PRO A 136 24.44 -1.55 -8.63
CA PRO A 136 24.46 -0.88 -7.33
C PRO A 136 25.84 -0.30 -7.02
N SER A 137 25.84 0.85 -6.35
CA SER A 137 27.00 1.59 -5.90
C SER A 137 26.73 2.23 -4.54
N THR A 138 27.78 2.58 -3.80
CA THR A 138 27.64 3.21 -2.47
C THR A 138 26.84 4.52 -2.49
N SER A 139 26.68 5.16 -3.65
CA SER A 139 25.92 6.41 -3.80
C SER A 139 24.45 6.23 -4.20
N ASN A 140 24.01 5.04 -4.64
CA ASN A 140 22.64 4.81 -5.11
C ASN A 140 21.83 3.82 -4.26
N LEU A 141 22.43 3.22 -3.23
CA LEU A 141 21.79 2.23 -2.37
C LEU A 141 20.52 2.73 -1.66
N ASP A 142 20.42 4.04 -1.44
CA ASP A 142 19.31 4.71 -0.75
C ASP A 142 18.64 5.81 -1.58
N ALA A 143 19.05 6.01 -2.84
CA ALA A 143 18.55 7.10 -3.69
C ALA A 143 17.03 7.04 -3.98
N TRP A 144 16.43 5.86 -3.80
CA TRP A 144 15.01 5.58 -4.01
C TRP A 144 14.17 5.71 -2.73
N CYS A 145 14.79 5.85 -1.55
CA CYS A 145 14.09 5.94 -0.26
C CYS A 145 13.11 7.13 -0.19
N ASP A 146 13.49 8.28 -0.74
CA ASP A 146 12.69 9.51 -0.70
C ASP A 146 11.70 9.64 -1.87
N THR A 147 11.50 8.57 -2.64
CA THR A 147 10.59 8.59 -3.78
C THR A 147 9.15 8.34 -3.34
N PRO A 148 8.14 8.92 -4.03
CA PRO A 148 6.72 8.64 -3.74
C PRO A 148 6.37 7.15 -3.86
N THR A 149 7.11 6.41 -4.68
CA THR A 149 6.97 4.96 -4.86
C THR A 149 7.40 4.17 -3.64
N PHE A 150 8.20 4.75 -2.73
CA PHE A 150 8.59 4.12 -1.47
C PHE A 150 8.00 4.80 -0.23
N ALA A 151 6.93 5.60 -0.40
CA ALA A 151 6.25 6.24 0.72
C ALA A 151 5.61 5.20 1.67
N ASP A 152 5.48 5.54 2.94
CA ASP A 152 5.05 4.59 3.99
C ASP A 152 3.70 3.93 3.71
N ASN A 153 2.73 4.68 3.18
CA ASN A 153 1.42 4.14 2.83
C ASN A 153 1.51 3.11 1.69
N VAL A 154 2.45 3.28 0.77
CA VAL A 154 2.68 2.37 -0.35
C VAL A 154 3.33 1.09 0.14
N VAL A 155 4.36 1.21 0.99
CA VAL A 155 5.01 0.08 1.64
C VAL A 155 4.03 -0.70 2.53
N ASN A 156 3.24 0.00 3.37
CA ASN A 156 2.22 -0.63 4.22
C ASN A 156 1.21 -1.46 3.44
N THR A 157 0.80 -0.98 2.26
CA THR A 157 -0.15 -1.70 1.41
C THR A 157 0.43 -3.05 0.96
N CYS A 158 1.71 -3.04 0.58
CA CYS A 158 2.42 -4.25 0.17
C CYS A 158 2.65 -5.22 1.34
N GLU A 159 3.18 -4.72 2.47
CA GLU A 159 3.43 -5.51 3.69
C GLU A 159 2.15 -6.16 4.21
N PHE A 160 1.04 -5.42 4.21
CA PHE A 160 -0.25 -5.94 4.65
C PHE A 160 -0.67 -7.14 3.81
N CYS A 161 -0.48 -7.11 2.48
CA CYS A 161 -0.80 -8.25 1.64
C CYS A 161 0.07 -9.47 1.97
N TYR A 162 1.38 -9.30 2.04
CA TYR A 162 2.30 -10.42 2.32
C TYR A 162 2.15 -10.98 3.73
N ASN A 163 1.74 -10.18 4.71
CA ASN A 163 1.36 -10.66 6.04
C ASN A 163 0.17 -11.63 6.02
N LEU A 164 -0.71 -11.52 5.01
CA LEU A 164 -1.82 -12.46 4.81
C LEU A 164 -1.37 -13.74 4.07
N THR A 165 -0.17 -13.76 3.48
CA THR A 165 0.38 -14.93 2.80
C THR A 165 1.08 -15.83 3.82
N THR A 166 0.59 -17.04 4.05
CA THR A 166 1.18 -17.97 5.05
C THR A 166 2.52 -18.59 4.62
N THR A 167 2.99 -18.28 3.40
CA THR A 167 4.16 -18.94 2.78
C THR A 167 5.22 -17.97 2.27
N GLN A 168 4.96 -16.66 2.32
CA GLN A 168 5.84 -15.59 1.82
C GLN A 168 5.86 -14.37 2.75
N VAL A 169 5.64 -14.56 4.05
CA VAL A 169 5.65 -13.46 5.03
C VAL A 169 7.00 -12.74 5.03
N TYR A 170 8.10 -13.43 4.71
CA TYR A 170 9.44 -12.87 4.76
C TYR A 170 9.59 -11.68 3.80
N MET A 171 8.82 -11.66 2.70
CA MET A 171 8.82 -10.52 1.77
C MET A 171 8.38 -9.22 2.45
N ALA A 172 7.40 -9.28 3.36
CA ALA A 172 7.00 -8.12 4.16
C ALA A 172 8.12 -7.67 5.11
N ASN A 173 8.82 -8.62 5.74
CA ASN A 173 9.93 -8.29 6.65
C ASN A 173 11.16 -7.75 5.91
N PHE A 174 11.43 -8.22 4.69
CA PHE A 174 12.50 -7.70 3.85
C PHE A 174 12.21 -6.25 3.48
N LEU A 175 10.98 -5.98 3.04
CA LEU A 175 10.51 -4.64 2.70
C LEU A 175 10.55 -3.70 3.92
N GLU A 176 10.14 -4.17 5.10
CA GLU A 176 10.21 -3.38 6.33
C GLU A 176 11.65 -3.11 6.75
N SER A 177 12.56 -4.08 6.59
CA SER A 177 13.97 -3.89 6.94
C SER A 177 14.63 -2.81 6.11
N ILE A 178 14.34 -2.76 4.80
CA ILE A 178 14.87 -1.71 3.94
C ILE A 178 14.17 -0.36 4.20
N ARG A 179 12.85 -0.35 4.48
CA ARG A 179 12.12 0.86 4.92
C ARG A 179 12.69 1.42 6.22
N TYR A 180 12.98 0.57 7.19
CA TYR A 180 13.59 0.96 8.44
C TYR A 180 14.89 1.73 8.20
N ASN A 181 15.77 1.22 7.32
CA ASN A 181 17.03 1.89 7.02
C ASN A 181 16.84 3.21 6.24
N CYS A 182 15.79 3.35 5.43
CA CYS A 182 15.44 4.63 4.81
C CYS A 182 15.14 5.72 5.87
N HIS A 183 14.38 5.37 6.92
CA HIS A 183 14.04 6.28 8.02
C HIS A 183 15.19 6.50 9.00
N PHE A 184 15.84 5.41 9.40
CA PHE A 184 16.89 5.38 10.41
C PHE A 184 18.15 4.78 9.80
N LYS A 185 18.85 5.60 8.99
CA LYS A 185 20.08 5.18 8.32
C LYS A 185 21.09 4.64 9.33
N THR A 186 21.53 3.42 9.10
CA THR A 186 22.57 2.80 9.92
C THR A 186 23.88 3.53 9.70
N VAL A 187 24.53 3.94 10.78
CA VAL A 187 25.84 4.59 10.70
C VAL A 187 26.87 3.57 10.20
N THR A 188 27.72 3.97 9.25
CA THR A 188 28.80 3.12 8.74
C THR A 188 29.66 2.58 9.88
N GLY A 189 29.91 1.27 9.86
CA GLY A 189 30.66 0.58 10.91
C GLY A 189 29.85 0.25 12.17
N LYS A 190 28.52 0.30 12.09
CA LYS A 190 27.60 -0.21 13.11
C LYS A 190 26.75 -1.33 12.54
N ARG A 191 26.34 -2.22 13.44
CA ARG A 191 25.38 -3.28 13.15
C ARG A 191 24.02 -2.68 12.82
N PHE A 192 23.24 -3.42 12.05
CA PHE A 192 21.85 -3.07 11.79
C PHE A 192 21.03 -3.17 13.07
N ASN A 193 20.09 -2.24 13.26
CA ASN A 193 19.31 -2.15 14.50
C ASN A 193 18.27 -3.28 14.65
N ILE A 194 17.82 -3.87 13.53
CA ILE A 194 16.90 -5.01 13.55
C ILE A 194 17.71 -6.29 13.54
N ASP A 195 17.51 -7.12 14.56
CA ASP A 195 18.15 -8.43 14.66
C ASP A 195 17.76 -9.32 13.45
N PRO A 196 18.73 -9.94 12.75
CA PRO A 196 18.44 -10.76 11.58
C PRO A 196 17.47 -11.91 11.83
N THR A 197 17.48 -12.47 13.05
CA THR A 197 16.56 -13.55 13.45
C THR A 197 15.10 -13.08 13.43
N ARG A 198 14.84 -11.78 13.52
CA ARG A 198 13.47 -11.22 13.41
C ARG A 198 13.03 -11.05 11.96
N ILE A 199 13.97 -10.83 11.05
CA ILE A 199 13.70 -10.68 9.61
C ILE A 199 13.23 -12.02 9.02
N PHE A 200 13.93 -13.11 9.35
CA PHE A 200 13.60 -14.47 8.89
C PHE A 200 12.60 -15.18 9.82
N THR A 201 11.49 -14.51 10.15
CA THR A 201 10.36 -15.10 10.88
C THR A 201 9.02 -14.85 10.19
N GLN A 202 8.03 -15.67 10.48
CA GLN A 202 6.66 -15.48 9.98
C GLN A 202 5.86 -14.44 10.80
N SER A 203 6.54 -13.71 11.69
CA SER A 203 5.95 -12.60 12.43
C SER A 203 6.35 -11.30 11.76
N LEU A 204 5.36 -10.43 11.50
CA LEU A 204 5.62 -9.13 10.90
C LEU A 204 6.47 -8.26 11.84
N LEU A 205 7.48 -7.60 11.27
CA LEU A 205 8.25 -6.57 11.97
C LEU A 205 7.36 -5.37 12.33
N PRO A 206 7.61 -4.70 13.48
CA PRO A 206 6.88 -3.49 13.83
C PRO A 206 7.24 -2.36 12.86
N SER A 207 6.24 -1.67 12.31
CA SER A 207 6.46 -0.57 11.37
C SER A 207 7.34 0.52 11.98
N SER A 208 8.39 0.93 11.24
CA SER A 208 9.34 2.01 11.56
C SER A 208 8.68 3.32 11.96
N LEU A 209 7.48 3.62 11.46
CA LEU A 209 6.69 4.79 11.86
C LEU A 209 6.40 4.83 13.37
N SER A 210 6.25 3.66 14.00
CA SER A 210 6.00 3.56 15.45
C SER A 210 7.21 3.97 16.28
N LEU A 211 8.42 3.99 15.69
CA LEU A 211 9.66 4.41 16.33
C LEU A 211 9.93 5.91 16.27
N THR A 212 9.18 6.66 15.46
CA THR A 212 9.37 8.11 15.25
C THR A 212 8.75 8.97 16.36
N THR A 213 8.26 8.37 17.44
CA THR A 213 7.87 9.15 18.63
C THR A 213 9.15 9.54 19.39
N PRO A 214 9.56 10.82 19.41
CA PRO A 214 10.75 11.22 20.14
C PRO A 214 10.44 11.15 21.63
N GLY A 215 11.05 10.19 22.32
CA GLY A 215 11.18 10.18 23.77
C GLY A 215 9.92 9.78 24.55
N SER A 216 9.79 8.49 24.83
CA SER A 216 9.48 8.10 26.20
C SER A 216 10.30 6.88 26.55
N SER A 217 11.41 7.12 27.24
CA SER A 217 12.03 6.14 28.10
C SER A 217 10.93 5.40 28.85
N SER A 218 10.99 4.07 28.79
CA SER A 218 10.26 3.11 29.61
C SER A 218 9.63 3.73 30.86
N SER A 219 8.39 4.16 30.75
CA SER A 219 7.51 4.34 31.89
C SER A 219 6.13 3.92 31.43
N ASN A 220 5.54 3.01 32.21
CA ASN A 220 4.22 2.44 32.00
C ASN A 220 3.19 3.53 31.64
N ILE A 221 2.96 3.76 30.35
CA ILE A 221 1.88 4.63 29.91
C ILE A 221 0.58 3.83 30.01
N ASN A 222 -0.22 4.18 31.00
CA ASN A 222 -1.54 3.58 31.19
C ASN A 222 -2.38 3.84 29.94
N LEU A 223 -2.74 2.77 29.22
CA LEU A 223 -3.53 2.78 27.99
C LEU A 223 -4.80 3.65 28.10
N GLY A 224 -5.33 3.83 29.32
CA GLY A 224 -6.47 4.70 29.60
C GLY A 224 -6.25 6.19 29.31
N VAL A 225 -5.02 6.70 29.39
CA VAL A 225 -4.71 8.12 29.13
C VAL A 225 -4.69 8.40 27.61
N VAL A 226 -4.20 7.46 26.81
CA VAL A 226 -4.11 7.59 25.35
C VAL A 226 -5.49 7.65 24.70
N ILE A 227 -6.48 6.95 25.27
CA ILE A 227 -7.87 6.93 24.78
C ILE A 227 -8.71 8.09 25.35
N ALA A 228 -8.42 8.56 26.56
CA ALA A 228 -9.22 9.62 27.20
C ALA A 228 -8.96 11.03 26.63
N VAL A 229 -7.73 11.33 26.21
CA VAL A 229 -7.35 12.65 25.69
C VAL A 229 -8.12 13.07 24.43
N PRO A 230 -8.27 12.23 23.38
CA PRO A 230 -9.03 12.64 22.20
C PRO A 230 -10.52 12.87 22.50
N ILE A 231 -11.11 12.10 23.41
CA ILE A 231 -12.53 12.22 23.78
C ILE A 231 -12.78 13.53 24.52
N VAL A 232 -11.95 13.87 25.50
CA VAL A 232 -12.07 15.13 26.25
C VAL A 232 -11.79 16.33 25.34
N GLY A 233 -10.81 16.23 24.45
CA GLY A 233 -10.52 17.28 23.47
C GLY A 233 -11.69 17.55 22.52
N PHE A 234 -12.31 16.49 21.99
CA PHE A 234 -13.48 16.61 21.13
C PHE A 234 -14.69 17.23 21.84
N LEU A 235 -14.95 16.84 23.09
CA LEU A 235 -16.04 17.40 23.88
C LEU A 235 -15.86 18.89 24.17
N LEU A 236 -14.64 19.34 24.47
CA LEU A 236 -14.34 20.77 24.68
C LEU A 236 -14.54 21.58 23.39
N ILE A 237 -14.15 21.03 22.24
CA ILE A 237 -14.35 21.68 20.94
C ILE A 237 -15.85 21.84 20.65
N LEU A 238 -16.66 20.79 20.84
CA LEU A 238 -18.11 20.87 20.63
C LEU A 238 -18.77 21.91 21.54
N VAL A 239 -18.42 21.92 22.83
CA VAL A 239 -18.96 22.91 23.79
C VAL A 239 -18.56 24.33 23.38
N SER A 240 -17.30 24.56 23.01
CA SER A 240 -16.84 25.87 22.57
C SER A 240 -17.56 26.34 21.30
N LEU A 241 -17.77 25.45 20.34
CA LEU A 241 -18.45 25.76 19.08
C LEU A 241 -19.93 26.12 19.32
N THR A 242 -20.63 25.37 20.16
CA THR A 242 -22.04 25.66 20.49
C THR A 242 -22.20 27.02 21.20
N ILE A 243 -21.30 27.34 22.13
CA ILE A 243 -21.29 28.64 22.82
C ILE A 243 -20.99 29.78 21.84
N CYS A 244 -19.95 29.63 21.00
CA CYS A 244 -19.62 30.61 19.97
C CYS A 244 -20.80 30.85 19.02
N CYS A 245 -21.40 29.79 18.47
CA CYS A 245 -22.57 29.89 17.60
C CYS A 245 -23.74 30.61 18.29
N PHE A 246 -24.02 30.30 19.54
CA PHE A 246 -25.10 30.95 20.31
C PHE A 246 -24.85 32.45 20.48
N PHE A 247 -23.63 32.86 20.86
CA PHE A 247 -23.27 34.27 21.01
C PHE A 247 -23.30 35.01 19.66
N PHE A 248 -22.80 34.41 18.58
CA PHE A 248 -22.83 35.00 17.24
C PHE A 248 -24.27 35.22 16.74
N ILE A 249 -25.15 34.24 16.93
CA ILE A 249 -26.57 34.36 16.57
C ILE A 249 -27.24 35.45 17.41
N ARG A 250 -27.01 35.47 18.73
CA ARG A 250 -27.61 36.48 19.62
C ARG A 250 -27.08 37.89 19.31
N HIS A 251 -25.80 38.02 18.99
CA HIS A 251 -25.18 39.28 18.58
C HIS A 251 -25.72 39.77 17.23
N ARG A 252 -25.85 38.88 16.23
CA ARG A 252 -26.50 39.19 14.96
C ARG A 252 -27.96 39.60 15.15
N ARG A 253 -28.72 38.90 16.00
CA ARG A 253 -30.12 39.26 16.30
C ARG A 253 -30.21 40.62 17.00
N LYS A 254 -29.28 40.95 17.90
CA LYS A 254 -29.22 42.26 18.56
C LYS A 254 -28.86 43.38 17.57
N LYS A 255 -27.92 43.13 16.64
CA LYS A 255 -27.56 44.07 15.56
C LYS A 255 -28.71 44.28 14.56
N ALA A 256 -29.42 43.21 14.18
CA ALA A 256 -30.59 43.29 13.31
C ALA A 256 -31.76 44.06 13.96
N ARG A 257 -32.00 43.90 15.27
CA ARG A 257 -33.00 44.69 16.01
C ARG A 257 -32.66 46.19 16.04
N ARG A 258 -31.39 46.54 16.19
CA ARG A 258 -30.92 47.95 16.11
C ARG A 258 -31.10 48.55 14.72
N THR A 259 -30.89 47.76 13.67
CA THR A 259 -31.05 48.20 12.27
C THR A 259 -32.53 48.36 11.86
N ARG A 260 -33.45 47.60 12.47
CA ARG A 260 -34.90 47.75 12.25
C ARG A 260 -35.50 48.95 12.97
N GLN A 261 -34.94 49.37 14.11
CA GLN A 261 -35.41 50.57 14.82
C GLN A 261 -35.05 51.88 14.11
N SER A 262 -33.96 51.94 13.35
CA SER A 262 -33.60 53.13 12.57
C SER A 262 -34.42 53.29 11.28
N GLY A 263 -34.88 52.19 10.67
CA GLY A 263 -35.73 52.23 9.47
C GLY A 263 -37.17 52.71 9.72
N GLN A 264 -37.70 52.52 10.93
CA GLN A 264 -39.06 52.97 11.26
C GLN A 264 -39.16 54.48 11.53
N MET A 265 -38.06 55.15 11.89
CA MET A 265 -38.07 56.61 12.11
C MET A 265 -37.93 57.40 10.81
N TYR A 266 -37.27 56.85 9.78
CA TYR A 266 -37.15 57.51 8.47
C TYR A 266 -38.43 57.43 7.64
N ASN A 267 -39.20 56.34 7.75
CA ASN A 267 -40.44 56.16 7.00
C ASN A 267 -41.65 56.90 7.60
N ARG A 268 -41.52 57.54 8.77
CA ARG A 268 -42.60 58.28 9.43
C ARG A 268 -42.59 59.79 9.17
N TRP A 269 -41.50 60.33 8.65
CA TRP A 269 -41.38 61.77 8.35
C TRP A 269 -41.66 62.13 6.89
N ASN A 270 -41.82 61.14 6.01
CA ASN A 270 -41.92 61.36 4.56
C ASN A 270 -43.34 61.21 4.00
N ASP A 271 -44.37 61.40 4.83
CA ASP A 271 -45.76 61.30 4.38
C ASP A 271 -46.45 62.68 4.41
N PRO A 272 -46.38 63.47 3.32
CA PRO A 272 -47.20 64.65 3.13
C PRO A 272 -48.42 64.25 2.30
N ASN A 273 -49.43 63.65 2.93
CA ASN A 273 -50.85 63.83 2.63
C ASN A 273 -51.68 62.75 3.33
N GLY A 274 -52.51 63.17 4.28
CA GLY A 274 -53.65 62.37 4.67
C GLY A 274 -54.62 62.21 3.50
N GLN A 275 -55.38 61.12 3.49
CA GLN A 275 -56.83 61.06 3.28
C GLN A 275 -57.26 59.59 3.15
N TRP A 276 -58.38 59.29 3.82
CA TRP A 276 -59.30 58.16 3.70
C TRP A 276 -59.26 57.37 2.39
N ALA A 277 -59.32 56.04 2.47
CA ALA A 277 -59.92 55.21 1.42
C ALA A 277 -60.35 53.87 2.02
N GLU A 278 -61.66 53.71 2.16
CA GLU A 278 -62.34 52.44 2.33
C GLU A 278 -62.71 51.88 0.94
N GLN A 279 -62.77 50.55 0.85
CA GLN A 279 -63.43 49.75 -0.18
C GLN A 279 -62.79 49.46 -1.56
N TYR A 280 -62.66 48.14 -1.76
CA TYR A 280 -62.61 47.34 -2.99
C TYR A 280 -61.43 47.47 -3.96
N ALA A 281 -60.61 46.41 -3.97
CA ALA A 281 -60.57 45.39 -5.02
C ALA A 281 -59.13 44.96 -5.35
N SER A 282 -58.99 43.64 -5.47
CA SER A 282 -58.11 42.95 -6.42
C SER A 282 -56.60 43.02 -6.19
N GLY A 283 -56.05 41.86 -5.83
CA GLY A 283 -54.77 41.41 -6.37
C GLY A 283 -53.64 41.32 -5.34
N GLY A 284 -53.16 40.10 -5.14
CA GLY A 284 -51.73 39.90 -4.94
C GLY A 284 -51.29 39.43 -3.56
N HIS A 285 -51.02 38.11 -3.52
CA HIS A 285 -49.89 37.48 -2.84
C HIS A 285 -49.93 37.36 -1.30
N GLY A 286 -50.01 36.10 -0.88
CA GLY A 286 -50.01 35.66 0.50
C GLY A 286 -48.63 35.64 1.15
N TYR A 287 -48.64 35.61 2.48
CA TYR A 287 -47.49 35.28 3.31
C TYR A 287 -47.90 34.15 4.26
N GLY A 288 -47.49 32.93 3.95
CA GLY A 288 -47.44 31.78 4.86
C GLY A 288 -45.98 31.32 5.02
N PRO A 289 -45.59 30.71 6.14
CA PRO A 289 -44.19 30.42 6.43
C PRO A 289 -43.74 29.15 5.69
N GLY A 290 -43.35 29.29 4.43
CA GLY A 290 -42.70 28.24 3.63
C GLY A 290 -41.18 28.43 3.60
N LEU A 291 -40.42 27.35 3.82
CA LEU A 291 -38.98 27.29 3.53
C LEU A 291 -38.79 27.31 2.01
N GLY A 292 -38.36 28.43 1.45
CA GLY A 292 -37.93 28.56 0.06
C GLY A 292 -36.41 28.65 -0.04
N PHE A 293 -35.82 27.91 -0.97
CA PHE A 293 -34.44 28.12 -1.41
C PHE A 293 -34.48 28.96 -2.70
N MET A 294 -33.61 29.97 -2.79
CA MET A 294 -33.41 30.79 -3.98
C MET A 294 -32.15 30.31 -4.69
N ASP A 295 -32.27 29.94 -5.96
CA ASP A 295 -31.11 29.77 -6.84
C ASP A 295 -30.58 31.12 -7.36
N ASN A 296 -29.34 31.12 -7.85
CA ASN A 296 -28.54 32.32 -8.14
C ASN A 296 -29.03 33.14 -9.36
N ASP A 297 -30.08 32.67 -10.02
CA ASP A 297 -30.73 33.22 -11.22
C ASP A 297 -32.17 33.72 -10.95
N GLY A 298 -32.62 33.74 -9.69
CA GLY A 298 -33.75 34.54 -9.24
C GLY A 298 -35.15 34.03 -9.63
N ARG A 299 -35.27 32.79 -10.10
CA ARG A 299 -36.58 32.15 -10.35
C ARG A 299 -36.94 31.19 -9.22
N GLY A 300 -38.03 31.48 -8.50
CA GLY A 300 -38.57 30.56 -7.51
C GLY A 300 -39.43 29.47 -8.18
N GLN A 301 -39.20 28.21 -7.82
CA GLN A 301 -40.13 27.13 -8.13
C GLN A 301 -40.97 26.82 -6.88
N GLU A 302 -42.29 26.83 -7.05
CA GLU A 302 -43.25 26.44 -6.03
C GLU A 302 -43.60 24.97 -6.24
N LEU A 303 -43.32 24.10 -5.25
CA LEU A 303 -43.80 22.71 -5.27
C LEU A 303 -45.21 22.66 -4.65
N PRO A 304 -46.23 22.14 -5.35
CA PRO A 304 -47.55 21.98 -4.78
C PRO A 304 -47.61 20.71 -3.92
N TYR A 305 -47.83 20.86 -2.61
CA TYR A 305 -48.28 19.76 -1.75
C TYR A 305 -49.81 19.67 -1.83
N GLY A 306 -50.31 18.68 -2.58
CA GLY A 306 -51.70 18.26 -2.57
C GLY A 306 -51.95 17.17 -1.53
N HIS A 307 -52.98 17.35 -0.70
CA HIS A 307 -53.46 16.35 0.26
C HIS A 307 -54.35 15.34 -0.50
N GLY A 308 -53.88 14.09 -0.66
CA GLY A 308 -54.61 13.00 -1.31
C GLY A 308 -54.59 11.72 -0.46
N SER A 309 -55.76 11.13 -0.28
CA SER A 309 -56.04 9.89 0.45
C SER A 309 -55.29 8.65 -0.11
N PRO A 310 -55.05 7.61 0.71
CA PRO A 310 -54.25 6.46 0.30
C PRO A 310 -55.12 5.41 -0.40
N GLU A 311 -55.09 5.37 -1.73
CA GLU A 311 -55.44 4.18 -2.51
C GLU A 311 -54.98 4.36 -3.96
N GLN A 312 -54.42 3.30 -4.54
CA GLN A 312 -53.90 3.15 -5.91
C GLN A 312 -52.47 3.61 -6.19
N TYR A 313 -51.47 2.71 -6.02
CA TYR A 313 -50.35 2.55 -6.97
C TYR A 313 -49.75 1.13 -6.86
N GLN A 314 -50.30 0.18 -7.62
CA GLN A 314 -49.68 -1.12 -7.90
C GLN A 314 -49.43 -1.37 -9.41
N HIS A 315 -49.40 -0.32 -10.24
CA HIS A 315 -49.15 -0.49 -11.68
C HIS A 315 -48.19 0.58 -12.22
N GLN A 316 -46.89 0.46 -11.92
CA GLN A 316 -45.85 1.15 -12.70
C GLN A 316 -44.46 0.48 -12.58
N TYR A 317 -44.39 -0.83 -12.86
CA TYR A 317 -43.11 -1.55 -12.99
C TYR A 317 -42.99 -2.31 -14.32
N GLN A 318 -43.50 -1.74 -15.42
CA GLN A 318 -43.47 -2.43 -16.71
C GLN A 318 -43.21 -1.56 -17.94
N GLN A 319 -42.63 -0.37 -17.81
CA GLN A 319 -42.37 0.47 -18.99
C GLN A 319 -41.06 1.25 -18.93
N PHE A 320 -39.94 0.53 -18.75
CA PHE A 320 -38.61 1.01 -19.15
C PHE A 320 -37.79 -0.13 -19.77
N GLN A 321 -38.36 -0.73 -20.82
CA GLN A 321 -37.60 -1.45 -21.86
C GLN A 321 -38.11 -0.96 -23.21
N GLY A 322 -37.34 -0.09 -23.85
CA GLY A 322 -37.61 0.37 -25.21
C GLY A 322 -37.01 1.74 -25.46
N HIS A 323 -36.12 1.81 -26.46
CA HIS A 323 -35.50 3.00 -27.07
C HIS A 323 -34.30 3.55 -26.27
N ASP A 324 -33.04 3.54 -26.74
CA ASP A 324 -32.54 3.66 -28.11
C ASP A 324 -31.26 2.83 -28.39
N LYS A 325 -31.22 2.23 -29.58
CA LYS A 325 -30.01 1.79 -30.29
C LYS A 325 -29.94 2.58 -31.60
N SER A 326 -28.88 3.36 -31.79
CA SER A 326 -28.23 3.68 -33.08
C SER A 326 -26.99 4.52 -32.77
N GLY A 327 -25.76 4.21 -33.15
CA GLY A 327 -25.18 3.11 -33.90
C GLY A 327 -23.76 3.54 -34.31
N PHE A 328 -22.76 2.68 -34.12
CA PHE A 328 -21.69 2.50 -35.10
C PHE A 328 -21.06 1.11 -34.94
N SER A 329 -21.12 0.35 -36.03
CA SER A 329 -20.61 -1.01 -36.29
C SER A 329 -19.15 -1.20 -35.87
N ASN A 330 -18.79 -2.33 -35.25
CA ASN A 330 -18.49 -3.66 -35.83
C ASN A 330 -17.36 -3.70 -36.87
N GLN A 331 -16.30 -4.43 -36.51
CA GLN A 331 -15.40 -5.28 -37.32
C GLN A 331 -14.41 -5.90 -36.29
N ILE A 332 -14.09 -7.19 -36.14
CA ILE A 332 -14.08 -8.45 -36.92
C ILE A 332 -13.87 -9.57 -35.86
N THR A 333 -14.83 -10.48 -35.66
CA THR A 333 -14.82 -11.89 -36.09
C THR A 333 -14.19 -12.91 -35.12
N GLU A 334 -15.10 -13.78 -34.69
CA GLU A 334 -14.97 -15.07 -34.01
C GLU A 334 -14.40 -16.16 -34.95
N GLN A 335 -13.48 -16.99 -34.43
CA GLN A 335 -13.25 -18.39 -34.80
C GLN A 335 -12.92 -19.08 -33.46
N ASN A 336 -13.45 -20.22 -33.02
CA ASN A 336 -14.07 -21.37 -33.69
C ASN A 336 -14.88 -22.16 -32.64
N GLN A 337 -16.08 -22.64 -32.98
CA GLN A 337 -16.66 -23.87 -32.41
C GLN A 337 -15.95 -25.10 -33.05
N VAL A 338 -15.87 -26.27 -32.40
CA VAL A 338 -16.79 -27.46 -32.47
C VAL A 338 -15.96 -28.67 -31.90
N PRO A 339 -16.46 -29.83 -31.39
CA PRO A 339 -17.62 -30.20 -30.55
C PRO A 339 -17.31 -31.19 -29.36
N VAL A 340 -18.30 -31.32 -28.46
CA VAL A 340 -18.86 -32.51 -27.75
C VAL A 340 -18.01 -33.78 -27.51
N GLN A 341 -17.93 -34.21 -26.23
CA GLN A 341 -18.05 -35.63 -25.84
C GLN A 341 -18.60 -35.80 -24.41
N SER A 342 -19.72 -36.50 -24.27
CA SER A 342 -20.34 -36.93 -23.00
C SER A 342 -19.64 -38.19 -22.44
N PRO A 343 -19.54 -38.38 -21.12
CA PRO A 343 -19.05 -39.63 -20.56
C PRO A 343 -20.13 -40.71 -20.54
N VAL A 344 -19.74 -41.88 -21.05
CA VAL A 344 -20.45 -43.16 -21.04
C VAL A 344 -20.46 -43.73 -19.61
N LEU A 345 -21.62 -44.24 -19.22
CA LEU A 345 -21.88 -44.95 -17.96
C LEU A 345 -21.29 -46.38 -18.06
N ASP A 346 -20.35 -46.74 -17.19
CA ASP A 346 -19.82 -48.11 -17.05
C ASP A 346 -20.33 -48.72 -15.73
N PRO A 347 -21.08 -49.84 -15.75
CA PRO A 347 -21.66 -50.45 -14.57
C PRO A 347 -20.80 -51.62 -14.05
N ASP A 348 -19.60 -51.37 -13.54
CA ASP A 348 -18.92 -52.36 -12.67
C ASP A 348 -17.72 -51.74 -11.92
N GLN A 349 -17.95 -51.11 -10.76
CA GLN A 349 -16.86 -50.84 -9.83
C GLN A 349 -17.28 -51.03 -8.37
N LYS A 350 -16.81 -52.15 -7.81
CA LYS A 350 -16.91 -52.53 -6.39
C LYS A 350 -16.25 -51.48 -5.49
N ARG A 351 -16.97 -51.07 -4.44
CA ARG A 351 -16.45 -50.32 -3.29
C ARG A 351 -15.38 -51.11 -2.53
N PRO A 352 -14.25 -50.50 -2.14
CA PRO A 352 -13.46 -50.93 -1.00
C PRO A 352 -13.95 -50.27 0.29
N GLN A 353 -13.90 -51.08 1.35
CA GLN A 353 -14.33 -50.76 2.71
C GLN A 353 -13.40 -49.76 3.39
N GLN A 354 -14.01 -48.92 4.24
CA GLN A 354 -13.34 -48.11 5.25
C GLN A 354 -12.70 -49.02 6.31
N TRP A 355 -11.45 -48.70 6.66
CA TRP A 355 -10.86 -48.92 7.98
C TRP A 355 -10.31 -47.58 8.45
#